data_AF-R9ZY63-F1
#
_entry.id   AF-R9ZY63-F1
#
_cell.length_a   1.000
_cell.length_b   1.000
_cell.length_c   1.000
_cell.angle_alpha   90.00
_cell.angle_beta   90.00
_cell.angle_gamma   90.00
#
_symmetry.space_group_name_H-M   'P 1'
#
loop_
_entity.id
_entity.type
_entity.pdbx_description
1 polymer ?
#
loop_
_entity_poly.entity_id
_entity_poly.type
_entity_poly.pdbx_seq_one_letter_code
_entity_poly.pdbx_strand_id
1 'polypeptide(L)'
;IVAQVWPFLGQYMEKLLAETVAPAVRGSNPHLQTFTFTRVELGEKPLRILGVKVHTGQSKKQILLDLNISYVGDVQIDVEVKKYFCKAGVKGMQLHGVLRVILEPLMG
;
A
#
# COMPACT_ATOMS: atom_id res chain seq x y z
N ILE A 1 -4.64 5.21 17.40
CA ILE A 1 -3.51 4.41 16.86
C ILE A 1 -3.42 4.51 15.33
N VAL A 2 -4.25 3.83 14.52
CA VAL A 2 -4.11 3.87 13.03
C VAL A 2 -4.19 5.29 12.46
N ALA A 3 -5.14 6.12 12.94
CA ALA A 3 -5.25 7.52 12.52
C ALA A 3 -4.01 8.37 12.85
N GLN A 4 -3.31 8.07 13.96
CA GLN A 4 -2.08 8.77 14.35
C GLN A 4 -0.87 8.34 13.51
N VAL A 5 -0.88 7.09 13.03
CA VAL A 5 0.17 6.53 12.17
C VAL A 5 -0.05 6.89 10.70
N TRP A 6 -1.26 7.27 10.33
CA TRP A 6 -1.67 7.53 8.95
C TRP A 6 -0.75 8.49 8.17
N PRO A 7 -0.31 9.64 8.74
CA PRO A 7 0.63 10.53 8.04
C PRO A 7 1.96 9.87 7.71
N PHE A 8 2.47 9.01 8.60
CA PHE A 8 3.71 8.26 8.38
C PHE A 8 3.53 7.16 7.34
N LEU A 9 2.36 6.52 7.31
CA LEU A 9 2.00 5.59 6.25
C LEU A 9 1.92 6.29 4.88
N GLY A 10 1.45 7.54 4.88
CA GLY A 10 1.58 8.53 3.81
C GLY A 10 2.96 8.51 3.15
N GLN A 11 3.94 8.90 3.95
CA GLN A 11 5.34 9.02 3.53
C GLN A 11 5.95 7.68 3.13
N TYR A 12 5.61 6.59 3.84
CA TYR A 12 6.08 5.26 3.49
C TYR A 12 5.56 4.80 2.12
N MET A 13 4.26 5.01 1.85
CA MET A 13 3.64 4.64 0.58
C MET A 13 4.20 5.45 -0.59
N GLU A 14 4.48 6.75 -0.39
CA GLU A 14 5.17 7.55 -1.40
C GLU A 14 6.52 6.95 -1.78
N LYS A 15 7.34 6.59 -0.78
CA LYS A 15 8.62 5.91 -1.01
C LYS A 15 8.44 4.54 -1.67
N LEU A 16 7.51 3.71 -1.20
CA LEU A 16 7.24 2.40 -1.78
C LEU A 16 6.86 2.49 -3.26
N LEU A 17 5.97 3.43 -3.60
CA LEU A 17 5.55 3.64 -4.99
C LEU A 17 6.71 4.13 -5.86
N ALA A 18 7.48 5.12 -5.39
CA ALA A 18 8.59 5.70 -6.15
C ALA A 18 9.79 4.74 -6.30
N GLU A 19 10.17 4.04 -5.23
CA GLU A 19 11.40 3.25 -5.16
C GLU A 19 11.21 1.79 -5.54
N THR A 20 10.00 1.23 -5.39
CA THR A 20 9.71 -0.18 -5.68
C THR A 20 8.77 -0.35 -6.86
N VAL A 21 7.59 0.29 -6.82
CA VAL A 21 6.54 0.06 -7.84
C VAL A 21 6.90 0.71 -9.17
N ALA A 22 7.37 1.96 -9.20
CA ALA A 22 7.74 2.64 -10.44
C ALA A 22 8.83 1.89 -11.22
N PRO A 23 9.95 1.45 -10.60
CA PRO A 23 10.93 0.61 -11.28
C PRO A 23 10.34 -0.69 -11.83
N ALA A 24 9.48 -1.37 -11.07
CA ALA A 24 8.81 -2.58 -11.54
C ALA A 24 7.93 -2.31 -12.77
N VAL A 25 7.15 -1.23 -12.77
CA VAL A 25 6.31 -0.82 -13.91
C VAL A 25 7.18 -0.47 -15.13
N ARG A 26 8.26 0.28 -14.94
CA ARG A 26 9.21 0.62 -16.02
C ARG A 26 9.86 -0.62 -16.64
N GLY A 27 10.16 -1.63 -15.81
CA GLY A 27 10.73 -2.91 -16.25
C GLY A 27 9.73 -3.84 -16.93
N SER A 28 8.42 -3.64 -16.74
CA SER A 28 7.38 -4.53 -17.28
C SER A 28 7.17 -4.38 -18.79
N ASN A 29 7.42 -3.19 -19.36
CA ASN A 29 7.21 -2.94 -20.79
C ASN A 29 8.12 -1.80 -21.30
N PRO A 30 8.78 -1.94 -22.47
CA PRO A 30 9.61 -0.88 -23.05
C PRO A 30 8.89 0.47 -23.25
N HIS A 31 7.57 0.47 -23.47
CA HIS A 31 6.78 1.70 -23.58
C HIS A 31 6.60 2.41 -22.22
N LEU A 32 6.79 1.71 -21.10
CA LEU A 32 6.63 2.27 -19.76
C LEU A 32 7.95 2.72 -19.13
N GLN A 33 9.08 2.70 -19.85
CA GLN A 33 10.40 3.05 -19.30
C GLN A 33 10.48 4.46 -18.69
N THR A 34 9.63 5.38 -19.13
CA THR A 34 9.56 6.76 -18.62
C THR A 34 8.39 6.99 -17.67
N PHE A 35 7.75 5.92 -17.20
CA PHE A 35 6.67 5.98 -16.21
C PHE A 35 7.16 6.62 -14.92
N THR A 36 6.39 7.51 -14.31
CA THR A 36 6.69 8.10 -13.02
C THR A 36 5.41 8.41 -12.27
N PHE A 37 5.46 8.33 -10.94
CA PHE A 37 4.47 8.97 -10.10
C PHE A 37 4.78 10.47 -10.05
N THR A 38 3.76 11.30 -10.25
CA THR A 38 3.86 12.77 -10.20
C THR A 38 3.15 13.34 -8.97
N ARG A 39 2.17 12.60 -8.42
CA ARG A 39 1.48 12.93 -7.17
C ARG A 39 1.11 11.64 -6.45
N VAL A 40 1.33 11.57 -5.14
CA VAL A 40 0.90 10.47 -4.28
C VAL A 40 0.38 11.05 -2.99
N GLU A 41 -0.94 11.03 -2.81
CA GLU A 41 -1.61 11.52 -1.61
C GLU A 41 -2.62 10.48 -1.14
N LEU A 42 -2.44 9.92 0.05
CA LEU A 42 -3.32 8.89 0.62
C LEU A 42 -4.67 9.41 1.14
N GLY A 43 -4.88 10.73 1.11
CA GLY A 43 -6.06 11.37 1.69
C GLY A 43 -6.04 11.37 3.22
N GLU A 44 -7.05 12.01 3.82
CA GLU A 44 -7.15 12.18 5.27
C GLU A 44 -7.85 11.01 5.96
N LYS A 45 -8.60 10.20 5.21
CA LYS A 45 -9.37 9.09 5.76
C LYS A 45 -8.47 7.88 6.00
N PRO A 46 -8.25 7.46 7.25
CA PRO A 46 -7.41 6.29 7.51
C PRO A 46 -8.13 4.97 7.18
N LEU A 47 -7.33 3.96 6.88
CA LEU A 47 -7.72 2.54 6.87
C LEU A 47 -8.46 2.18 8.17
N ARG A 48 -9.55 1.43 8.05
CA ARG A 48 -10.30 0.89 9.18
C ARG A 48 -10.03 -0.60 9.32
N ILE A 49 -9.78 -1.03 10.55
CA ILE A 49 -9.74 -2.44 10.93
C ILE A 49 -11.13 -2.81 11.42
N LEU A 50 -11.81 -3.70 10.70
CA LEU A 50 -13.15 -4.18 11.01
C LEU A 50 -13.14 -5.35 12.00
N GLY A 51 -12.07 -6.13 11.99
CA GLY A 51 -11.90 -7.27 12.87
C GLY A 51 -10.49 -7.82 12.85
N VAL A 52 -10.11 -8.51 13.92
CA VAL A 52 -8.80 -9.15 14.06
C VAL A 52 -9.02 -10.60 14.42
N LYS A 53 -8.36 -11.51 13.70
CA LYS A 53 -8.33 -12.93 14.00
C LYS A 53 -6.89 -13.36 14.21
N VAL A 54 -6.60 -13.88 15.40
CA VAL A 54 -5.28 -14.37 15.75
C VAL A 54 -5.24 -15.88 15.56
N HIS A 55 -4.23 -16.37 14.86
CA HIS A 55 -3.94 -17.78 14.75
C HIS A 55 -2.57 -18.05 15.36
N THR A 56 -2.54 -18.81 16.45
CA THR A 56 -1.31 -19.40 16.96
C THR A 56 -0.93 -20.54 16.01
N GLY A 57 0.24 -20.45 15.37
CA GLY A 57 0.73 -21.50 14.47
C GLY A 57 0.82 -22.87 15.18
N GLN A 58 0.84 -23.96 14.40
CA GLN A 58 1.07 -25.30 14.96
C GLN A 58 2.44 -25.41 15.66
N SER A 59 3.41 -24.58 15.26
CA SER A 59 4.65 -24.36 16.00
C SER A 59 4.53 -23.08 16.83
N LYS A 60 4.99 -23.09 18.09
CA LYS A 60 5.03 -21.91 18.98
C LYS A 60 5.98 -20.79 18.51
N LYS A 61 6.45 -20.81 17.25
CA LYS A 61 7.45 -19.89 16.70
C LYS A 61 6.86 -18.81 15.78
N GLN A 62 5.57 -18.90 15.49
CA GLN A 62 4.89 -17.99 14.57
C GLN A 62 3.52 -17.59 15.11
N ILE A 63 3.20 -16.30 14.99
CA ILE A 63 1.85 -15.76 15.21
C ILE A 63 1.37 -15.20 13.87
N LEU A 64 0.20 -15.66 13.42
CA LEU A 64 -0.49 -15.11 12.26
C LEU A 64 -1.63 -14.21 12.74
N LEU A 65 -1.71 -13.02 12.18
CA LEU A 65 -2.72 -12.01 12.51
C LEU A 65 -3.46 -11.63 11.23
N ASP A 66 -4.70 -12.07 11.11
CA ASP A 66 -5.57 -11.72 10.01
C ASP A 66 -6.40 -10.49 10.38
N LEU A 67 -6.09 -9.36 9.74
CA LEU A 67 -6.77 -8.08 9.92
C LEU A 67 -7.80 -7.92 8.80
N ASN A 68 -9.09 -7.95 9.12
CA ASN A 68 -10.12 -7.58 8.16
C ASN A 68 -10.14 -6.05 8.03
N ILE A 69 -9.79 -5.55 6.85
CA ILE A 69 -9.59 -4.13 6.58
C ILE A 69 -10.61 -3.59 5.57
N SER A 70 -10.98 -2.33 5.78
CA SER A 70 -11.76 -1.53 4.85
C SER A 70 -11.13 -0.15 4.72
N TYR A 71 -10.87 0.26 3.50
CA TYR A 71 -10.44 1.60 3.15
C TYR A 71 -11.34 2.11 2.03
N VAL A 72 -11.99 3.23 2.29
CA VAL A 72 -12.77 3.99 1.31
C VAL A 72 -12.32 5.43 1.45
N GLY A 73 -11.32 5.79 0.68
CA GLY A 73 -10.61 7.05 0.83
C GLY A 73 -10.46 7.80 -0.47
N ASP A 74 -10.15 9.07 -0.32
CA ASP A 74 -9.95 10.09 -1.32
C ASP A 74 -8.49 10.14 -1.81
N VAL A 75 -7.81 8.98 -1.82
CA VAL A 75 -6.45 8.87 -2.37
C VAL A 75 -6.39 9.48 -3.77
N GLN A 76 -5.33 10.24 -4.01
CA GLN A 76 -5.01 10.78 -5.32
C GLN A 76 -3.61 10.30 -5.72
N ILE A 77 -3.54 9.53 -6.80
CA ILE A 77 -2.29 9.08 -7.38
C ILE A 77 -2.27 9.50 -8.83
N ASP A 78 -1.36 10.40 -9.19
CA ASP A 78 -1.15 10.83 -10.56
C ASP A 78 0.15 10.23 -11.09
N VAL A 79 0.11 9.80 -12.34
CA VAL A 79 1.22 9.16 -13.06
C VAL A 79 1.41 9.79 -14.42
N GLU A 80 2.63 9.69 -14.93
CA GLU A 80 2.99 10.19 -16.25
C GLU A 80 3.95 9.22 -16.94
N VAL A 81 3.76 9.00 -18.24
CA VAL A 81 4.74 8.36 -19.12
C VAL A 81 5.30 9.43 -20.05
N LYS A 82 6.45 10.01 -19.66
CA LYS A 82 7.00 11.22 -20.29
C LYS A 82 7.23 11.08 -21.80
N LYS A 83 7.65 9.90 -22.26
CA LYS A 83 7.91 9.61 -23.68
C LYS A 83 6.70 9.89 -24.58
N TYR A 84 5.49 9.72 -24.06
CA TYR A 84 4.25 9.85 -24.81
C TYR A 84 3.39 11.04 -24.34
N PHE A 85 3.91 11.86 -23.41
CA PHE A 85 3.14 12.92 -22.75
C PHE A 85 1.79 12.43 -22.18
N CYS A 86 1.74 11.14 -21.81
CA CYS A 86 0.53 10.49 -21.33
C CYS A 86 0.45 10.69 -19.82
N LYS A 87 -0.59 11.38 -19.36
CA LYS A 87 -0.89 11.58 -17.95
C LYS A 87 -2.16 10.84 -17.59
N ALA A 88 -2.13 10.14 -16.46
CA ALA A 88 -3.29 9.46 -15.91
C ALA A 88 -3.30 9.65 -14.40
N GLY A 89 -4.45 9.45 -13.78
CA GLY A 89 -4.58 9.54 -12.35
C GLY A 89 -5.72 8.70 -11.82
N VAL A 90 -5.60 8.30 -10.57
CA VAL A 90 -6.63 7.64 -9.79
C VAL A 90 -7.08 8.63 -8.73
N LYS A 91 -8.39 8.90 -8.69
CA LYS A 91 -9.02 9.71 -7.66
C LYS A 91 -10.04 8.86 -6.92
N GLY A 92 -9.75 8.60 -5.65
CA GLY A 92 -10.49 7.69 -4.80
C GLY A 92 -10.10 6.24 -5.03
N MET A 93 -10.06 5.47 -3.93
CA MET A 93 -9.82 4.03 -3.96
C MET A 93 -10.64 3.35 -2.89
N GLN A 94 -11.09 2.15 -3.20
CA GLN A 94 -11.74 1.27 -2.25
C GLN A 94 -10.95 -0.03 -2.15
N LEU A 95 -10.59 -0.41 -0.93
CA LEU A 95 -9.91 -1.65 -0.61
C LEU A 95 -10.67 -2.34 0.51
N HIS A 96 -11.14 -3.55 0.24
CA HIS A 96 -11.78 -4.41 1.22
C HIS A 96 -11.13 -5.79 1.15
N GLY A 97 -10.73 -6.34 2.29
CA GLY A 97 -10.09 -7.65 2.31
C GLY A 97 -9.44 -7.98 3.63
N VAL A 98 -8.71 -9.09 3.66
CA VAL A 98 -7.96 -9.55 4.83
C VAL A 98 -6.48 -9.32 4.60
N LEU A 99 -5.85 -8.55 5.48
CA LEU A 99 -4.40 -8.37 5.54
C LEU A 99 -3.82 -9.33 6.58
N ARG A 100 -2.98 -10.26 6.14
CA ARG A 100 -2.27 -11.19 7.02
C ARG A 100 -0.92 -10.62 7.43
N VAL A 101 -0.71 -10.45 8.73
CA VAL A 101 0.58 -10.11 9.34
C VAL A 101 1.18 -11.36 9.96
N ILE A 102 2.41 -11.68 9.57
CA ILE A 102 3.15 -12.85 10.05
C ILE A 102 4.27 -12.35 10.95
N LEU A 103 4.26 -12.79 12.22
CA LEU A 103 5.32 -12.50 13.18
C LEU A 103 6.18 -13.76 13.34
N GLU A 104 7.38 -13.76 12.76
CA GLU A 104 8.33 -14.88 12.79
C GLU A 104 9.79 -14.41 12.61
N PRO A 105 10.76 -15.02 13.32
CA PRO A 105 10.58 -15.95 14.44
C PRO A 105 10.22 -15.20 15.72
N LEU A 106 9.48 -15.84 16.62
CA LEU A 106 9.32 -15.32 17.97
C LEU A 106 10.62 -15.53 18.74
N MET A 107 11.31 -14.42 19.07
CA MET A 107 12.46 -14.45 19.96
C MET A 107 11.97 -14.35 21.40
N GLY A 108 12.28 -15.38 22.19
CA GLY A 108 12.01 -15.49 23.62
C GLY A 108 13.06 -16.37 24.27
#